data_AF-A0A529KVM6-F1
#
_entry.id   AF-A0A529KVM6-F1
#
_cell.length_a   1.000
_cell.length_b   1.000
_cell.length_c   1.000
_cell.angle_alpha   90.00
_cell.angle_beta   90.00
_cell.angle_gamma   90.00
#
_symmetry.space_group_name_H-M   'P 1'
#
loop_
_entity.id
_entity.type
_entity.pdbx_description
1 polymer ?
#
loop_
_entity_poly.entity_id
_entity_poly.type
_entity_poly.pdbx_seq_one_letter_code
_entity_poly.pdbx_strand_id
1 'polypeptide(L)'
;DMVSVVTRQREADLALQKLFESVIALAATRGRLTPAFSPELAARALLLLVNGSVLDWLRAPGQFELTATTMPLVAGFLEAISTPKAQPAADHARRALFLGV
;
A
#
# COMPACT_ATOMS: atom_id res chain seq x y z
N ASP A 1 -31.03 -18.17 4.55
CA ASP A 1 -31.70 -16.89 4.26
C ASP A 1 -30.66 -15.85 3.85
N MET A 2 -31.01 -14.97 2.90
CA MET A 2 -30.16 -13.91 2.36
C MET A 2 -29.60 -12.98 3.44
N VAL A 3 -30.38 -12.73 4.51
CA VAL A 3 -29.94 -11.91 5.66
C VAL A 3 -28.67 -12.47 6.30
N SER A 4 -28.54 -13.80 6.44
CA SER A 4 -27.35 -14.46 7.00
C SER A 4 -26.14 -14.37 6.07
N VAL A 5 -26.35 -14.34 4.75
CA VAL A 5 -25.26 -14.18 3.76
C VAL A 5 -24.69 -12.77 3.83
N VAL A 6 -25.56 -11.76 3.84
CA VAL A 6 -25.16 -10.35 3.91
C VAL A 6 -24.41 -10.03 5.21
N THR A 7 -24.87 -10.57 6.35
CA THR A 7 -24.16 -10.39 7.62
C THR A 7 -22.75 -10.97 7.59
N ARG A 8 -22.60 -12.21 7.10
CA ARG A 8 -21.27 -12.86 6.99
C ARG A 8 -20.34 -12.12 6.03
N GLN A 9 -20.87 -11.60 4.93
CA GLN A 9 -20.09 -10.80 3.99
C GLN A 9 -19.57 -9.51 4.65
N ARG A 10 -20.45 -8.79 5.36
CA ARG A 10 -20.07 -7.59 6.09
C ARG A 10 -19.01 -7.88 7.17
N GLU A 11 -19.16 -8.97 7.90
CA GLU A 11 -18.17 -9.40 8.90
C GLU A 11 -16.80 -9.70 8.26
N ALA A 12 -16.79 -10.39 7.13
CA ALA A 12 -15.58 -10.67 6.37
C ALA A 12 -14.91 -9.39 5.86
N ASP A 13 -15.69 -8.44 5.33
CA ASP A 13 -15.19 -7.15 4.86
C ASP A 13 -14.55 -6.34 6.00
N LEU A 14 -15.20 -6.31 7.17
CA LEU A 14 -14.65 -5.65 8.36
C LEU A 14 -13.40 -6.35 8.88
N ALA A 15 -13.36 -7.68 8.87
CA ALA A 15 -12.19 -8.45 9.28
C ALA A 15 -11.00 -8.18 8.35
N LEU A 16 -11.23 -8.11 7.04
CA LEU A 16 -10.21 -7.80 6.06
C LEU A 16 -9.68 -6.37 6.22
N GLN A 17 -10.56 -5.39 6.42
CA GLN A 17 -10.14 -4.00 6.70
C GLN A 17 -9.25 -3.92 7.94
N LYS A 18 -9.66 -4.56 9.05
CA LYS A 18 -8.87 -4.61 10.30
C LYS A 18 -7.51 -5.27 10.12
N LEU A 19 -7.43 -6.31 9.29
CA LEU A 19 -6.17 -6.99 8.99
C LEU A 19 -5.20 -6.04 8.29
N PHE A 20 -5.64 -5.37 7.23
CA PHE A 20 -4.80 -4.41 6.50
C PHE A 20 -4.36 -3.25 7.40
N GLU A 21 -5.27 -2.71 8.20
CA GLU A 21 -4.97 -1.65 9.16
C GLU A 21 -3.91 -2.09 10.18
N SER A 22 -4.04 -3.30 10.74
CA SER A 22 -3.08 -3.84 11.71
C SER A 22 -1.67 -3.98 11.14
N VAL A 23 -1.55 -4.42 9.88
CA VAL A 23 -0.25 -4.57 9.21
C VAL A 23 0.39 -3.22 8.94
N ILE A 24 -0.39 -2.24 8.46
CA ILE A 24 0.12 -0.88 8.21
C ILE A 24 0.45 -0.17 9.53
N ALA A 25 -0.35 -0.35 10.58
CA ALA A 25 -0.07 0.19 11.91
C ALA A 25 1.26 -0.38 12.45
N LEU A 26 1.53 -1.67 12.27
CA LEU A 26 2.82 -2.25 12.62
C LEU A 26 3.98 -1.60 11.84
N ALA A 27 3.81 -1.29 10.56
CA ALA A 27 4.82 -0.55 9.79
C ALA A 27 5.01 0.88 10.33
N ALA A 28 3.93 1.57 10.70
CA ALA A 28 3.95 2.91 11.27
C ALA A 28 4.67 2.93 12.63
N THR A 29 4.40 1.98 13.53
CA THR A 29 5.11 1.85 14.82
C THR A 29 6.61 1.63 14.66
N ARG A 30 7.04 1.10 13.50
CA ARG A 30 8.45 0.91 13.13
C ARG A 30 9.05 2.11 12.38
N GLY A 31 8.32 3.22 12.29
CA GLY A 31 8.74 4.41 11.56
C GLY A 31 8.90 4.20 10.06
N ARG A 32 8.15 3.27 9.46
CA ARG A 32 8.24 2.97 8.02
C ARG A 32 7.12 3.58 7.18
N LEU A 33 6.14 4.20 7.82
CA LEU A 33 5.04 4.93 7.16
C LEU A 33 5.32 6.44 7.25
N THR A 34 5.19 7.16 6.15
CA THR A 34 5.28 8.61 6.16
C THR A 34 4.19 9.24 7.04
N PRO A 35 4.47 10.31 7.82
CA PRO A 35 3.49 10.93 8.70
C PRO A 35 2.32 11.60 7.96
N ALA A 36 2.41 11.75 6.63
CA ALA A 36 1.32 12.26 5.80
C ALA A 36 0.13 11.28 5.70
N PHE A 37 0.32 10.01 6.03
CA PHE A 37 -0.73 8.99 6.00
C PHE A 37 -1.02 8.46 7.39
N SER A 38 -2.30 8.39 7.75
CA SER A 38 -2.73 7.56 8.88
C SER A 38 -2.73 6.07 8.46
N PRO A 39 -2.51 5.13 9.40
CA PRO A 39 -2.58 3.71 9.09
C PRO A 39 -3.91 3.28 8.46
N GLU A 40 -5.02 3.85 8.93
CA GLU A 40 -6.37 3.58 8.45
C GLU A 40 -6.53 4.03 7.00
N LEU A 41 -6.04 5.23 6.67
CA LEU A 41 -6.12 5.77 5.31
C LEU A 41 -5.28 4.93 4.34
N ALA A 42 -4.05 4.61 4.71
CA ALA A 42 -3.16 3.80 3.88
C ALA A 42 -3.68 2.37 3.66
N ALA A 43 -4.24 1.75 4.70
CA ALA A 43 -4.87 0.42 4.60
C ALA A 43 -6.09 0.43 3.66
N ARG A 44 -6.97 1.44 3.79
CA ARG A 44 -8.14 1.58 2.91
C ARG A 44 -7.73 1.82 1.46
N ALA A 45 -6.74 2.67 1.22
CA ALA A 45 -6.24 2.94 -0.12
C ALA A 45 -5.66 1.68 -0.77
N LEU A 46 -4.89 0.88 -0.04
CA LEU A 46 -4.36 -0.39 -0.54
C LEU A 46 -5.48 -1.39 -0.86
N LEU A 47 -6.48 -1.53 0.02
CA LEU A 47 -7.62 -2.41 -0.21
C LEU A 47 -8.41 -2.01 -1.45
N LEU A 48 -8.67 -0.71 -1.64
CA LEU A 48 -9.37 -0.18 -2.81
C LEU A 48 -8.57 -0.38 -4.10
N LEU A 49 -7.25 -0.20 -4.05
CA LEU A 49 -6.37 -0.43 -5.19
C LEU A 49 -6.45 -1.89 -5.64
N VAL A 50 -6.27 -2.84 -4.72
CA VAL A 50 -6.33 -4.28 -5.04
C VAL A 50 -7.72 -4.67 -5.55
N ASN A 51 -8.78 -4.26 -4.87
CA ASN A 51 -10.15 -4.58 -5.27
C ASN A 51 -10.52 -3.95 -6.62
N GLY A 52 -10.06 -2.73 -6.88
CA GLY A 52 -10.23 -2.05 -8.17
C GLY A 52 -9.54 -2.82 -9.30
N SER A 53 -8.30 -3.25 -9.09
CA SER A 53 -7.57 -4.05 -10.09
C SER A 53 -8.24 -5.40 -10.37
N VAL A 54 -8.75 -6.08 -9.33
CA VAL A 54 -9.53 -7.32 -9.49
C VAL A 54 -10.83 -7.07 -10.23
N LEU A 55 -11.55 -5.99 -9.91
CA LEU A 55 -12.78 -5.62 -10.58
C LEU A 55 -12.57 -5.34 -12.07
N ASP A 56 -11.52 -4.61 -12.43
CA ASP A 56 -11.20 -4.31 -13.82
C ASP A 56 -10.81 -5.58 -14.59
N TRP A 57 -10.07 -6.49 -13.96
CA TRP A 57 -9.78 -7.80 -14.55
C TRP A 57 -11.04 -8.65 -14.76
N LEU A 58 -11.96 -8.68 -13.79
CA LEU A 58 -13.24 -9.41 -13.91
C LEU A 58 -14.14 -8.86 -15.02
N ARG A 59 -14.06 -7.55 -15.31
CA ARG A 59 -14.83 -6.91 -16.37
C ARG A 59 -14.33 -7.28 -17.77
N ALA A 60 -13.03 -7.53 -17.93
CA ALA A 60 -12.42 -7.88 -19.20
C ALA A 60 -11.31 -8.94 -19.06
N PRO A 61 -11.67 -10.20 -18.71
CA PRO A 61 -10.67 -11.26 -18.54
C PRO A 61 -9.90 -11.48 -19.86
N GLY A 62 -8.57 -11.57 -19.77
CA GLY A 62 -7.70 -11.81 -20.93
C GLY A 62 -7.24 -10.55 -21.68
N GLN A 63 -7.77 -9.37 -21.36
CA GLN A 63 -7.21 -8.09 -21.85
C GLN A 63 -6.06 -7.59 -20.96
N PHE A 64 -6.04 -8.03 -19.70
CA PHE A 64 -5.05 -7.62 -18.71
C PHE A 64 -4.58 -8.83 -17.91
N GLU A 65 -3.26 -8.97 -17.78
CA GLU A 65 -2.65 -9.92 -16.87
C GLU A 65 -2.70 -9.34 -15.44
N LEU A 66 -3.62 -9.84 -14.61
CA LEU A 66 -3.94 -9.27 -13.29
C LEU A 66 -2.68 -9.03 -12.45
N THR A 67 -1.80 -10.03 -12.33
CA THR A 67 -0.60 -9.92 -11.51
C THR A 67 0.40 -8.92 -12.10
N ALA A 68 0.61 -8.98 -13.42
CA ALA A 68 1.58 -8.11 -14.09
C ALA A 68 1.20 -6.63 -14.04
N THR A 69 -0.11 -6.32 -14.01
CA THR A 69 -0.61 -4.94 -13.92
C THR A 69 -0.79 -4.46 -12.49
N THR A 70 -1.27 -5.32 -11.58
CA THR A 70 -1.59 -4.94 -10.20
C THR A 70 -0.35 -4.80 -9.35
N MET A 71 0.65 -5.67 -9.53
CA MET A 71 1.81 -5.68 -8.63
C MET A 71 2.66 -4.41 -8.69
N PRO A 72 2.92 -3.83 -9.87
CA PRO A 72 3.55 -2.51 -9.96
C PRO A 72 2.77 -1.40 -9.25
N LEU A 73 1.43 -1.41 -9.32
CA LEU A 73 0.59 -0.42 -8.63
C LEU A 73 0.69 -0.55 -7.11
N VAL A 74 0.64 -1.79 -6.60
CA VAL A 74 0.82 -2.07 -5.17
C VAL A 74 2.22 -1.63 -4.71
N ALA A 75 3.26 -2.00 -5.45
CA ALA A 75 4.64 -1.64 -5.11
C ALA A 75 4.84 -0.12 -5.10
N GLY A 76 4.39 0.57 -6.14
CA GLY A 76 4.50 2.03 -6.25
C GLY A 76 3.71 2.75 -5.16
N PHE A 77 2.52 2.27 -4.81
CA PHE A 77 1.76 2.81 -3.69
C PHE A 77 2.51 2.62 -2.35
N LEU A 78 3.00 1.41 -2.08
CA LEU A 78 3.75 1.11 -0.86
C LEU A 78 5.04 1.95 -0.76
N GLU A 79 5.75 2.15 -1.87
CA GLU A 79 6.91 3.04 -1.94
C GLU A 79 6.52 4.49 -1.64
N ALA A 80 5.42 4.99 -2.21
CA ALA A 80 4.96 6.36 -2.01
C ALA A 80 4.53 6.65 -0.57
N ILE A 81 3.96 5.66 0.14
CA ILE A 81 3.57 5.82 1.55
C ILE A 81 4.71 5.47 2.52
N SER A 82 5.83 4.94 2.03
CA SER A 82 6.97 4.61 2.87
C SER A 82 7.73 5.87 3.28
N THR A 83 8.39 5.82 4.44
CA THR A 83 9.38 6.85 4.77
C THR A 83 10.55 6.79 3.79
N PRO A 84 11.08 7.94 3.34
CA PRO A 84 12.28 7.96 2.51
C PRO A 84 13.39 7.15 3.17
N LYS A 85 13.99 6.24 2.41
CA LYS A 85 15.20 5.56 2.87
C LYS A 85 16.22 6.66 3.14
N ALA A 86 16.79 6.69 4.36
CA ALA A 86 17.87 7.63 4.65
C ALA A 86 18.95 7.41 3.60
N GLN A 87 19.11 8.38 2.69
CA GLN A 87 20.22 8.40 1.75
C GLN A 87 21.49 8.35 2.61
N PRO A 88 22.35 7.32 2.50
CA PRO A 88 23.58 7.30 3.28
C PRO A 88 24.34 8.60 2.97
N ALA A 89 24.85 9.25 4.02
CA ALA A 89 25.53 10.56 4.00
C ALA A 89 26.72 10.68 3.00
N ALA A 90 27.01 9.61 2.25
CA ALA A 90 27.97 9.56 1.16
C ALA A 90 27.69 10.58 0.04
N ASP A 91 26.44 10.99 -0.21
CA ASP A 91 26.14 12.03 -1.22
C ASP A 91 26.50 13.45 -0.76
N HIS A 92 26.43 13.75 0.55
CA HIS A 92 26.91 15.02 1.09
C HIS A 92 28.44 15.09 1.10
N ALA A 93 29.11 14.00 1.45
CA ALA A 93 30.57 13.92 1.40
C ALA A 93 31.11 14.08 -0.03
N ARG A 94 30.44 13.50 -1.03
CA ARG A 94 30.81 13.68 -2.45
C ARG A 94 30.68 15.13 -2.90
N ARG A 95 29.61 15.82 -2.55
CA ARG A 95 29.44 17.25 -2.91
C ARG A 95 30.45 18.15 -2.21
N ALA A 96 30.83 17.86 -0.97
CA ALA A 96 31.88 18.61 -0.26
C ALA A 96 33.27 18.41 -0.91
N LEU A 97 33.59 17.19 -1.36
CA LEU A 97 34.86 16.88 -2.05
C LEU A 97 34.95 17.51 -3.46
N PHE A 98 33.84 17.69 -4.17
CA PHE A 98 33.83 18.31 -5.50
C PHE A 98 33.73 19.85 -5.47
N LEU A 99 33.43 20.47 -4.33
CA LEU A 99 33.26 21.92 -4.19
C LEU A 99 34.43 22.64 -3.49
N GLY A 100 35.52 21.94 -3.15
CA GLY A 100 36.81 22.55 -2.82
C GLY A 100 36.77 23.63 -1.74
N VAL A 101 36.45 23.24 -0.51
CA VAL A 101 36.89 23.96 0.71
C VAL A 101 37.98 23.15 1.38
#